data_AF-A0A936LK78-F1
#
_entry.id   AF-A0A936LK78-F1
#
_cell.length_a   1.000
_cell.length_b   1.000
_cell.length_c   1.000
_cell.angle_alpha   90.00
_cell.angle_beta   90.00
_cell.angle_gamma   90.00
#
_symmetry.space_group_name_H-M   'P 1'
#
loop_
_entity.id
_entity.type
_entity.pdbx_description
1 polymer ?
#
loop_
_entity_poly.entity_id
_entity_poly.type
_entity_poly.pdbx_seq_one_letter_code
_entity_poly.pdbx_strand_id
1 'polypeptide(L)'
;MATRRDFLAGGLALAAGHACGQSLAGAAQRVLIVGGGWGGLTAARRLRLVAPELEVTLIEREAAFRSLPLSNAWLVGRTPEPLPRQDYAVAASRFGYRYLQAEVSAIDRERRRLQAGPDSLAYDWLILAAGIRYDYAPWLGDDARAIEAVRRLYPAGYVAGELDALQRKLADFKGGVLLMTVPPGPARCPPAPYERAVMIAWWLKTRRIPGRLVLVDAGGGMQRFNRVFAERYPDQVQHLTHATVKSLDPFARTLATEFDDIRFDDAIIIPPQGAADIVRQAGLLEADAAGRPAAWAAFDPLHLHAVGDERVFLVGDLLGRASLLFGAYPKSAHMAARLGRIAADQIIARSRGLAPVQALPESVCHVYTDVDPLEAMRIDAQYRVRGDGLITQAVRQHEDPQPRGEDQAWLRGMTQEILGAGTAGG
;
A
#
# COMPACT_ATOMS: atom_id res chain seq x y z
N MET A 1 43.14 -95.72 -19.08
CA MET A 1 43.59 -94.49 -18.41
C MET A 1 42.39 -93.86 -17.72
N ALA A 2 42.54 -93.55 -16.42
CA ALA A 2 41.55 -93.08 -15.44
C ALA A 2 40.90 -91.72 -15.84
N THR A 3 39.58 -91.47 -15.81
CA THR A 3 38.54 -91.27 -14.74
C THR A 3 38.35 -89.84 -14.21
N ARG A 4 37.07 -89.53 -13.87
CA ARG A 4 36.49 -88.50 -12.94
C ARG A 4 36.19 -87.11 -13.55
N ARG A 5 34.96 -86.58 -13.59
CA ARG A 5 33.94 -86.23 -12.55
C ARG A 5 34.44 -85.22 -11.49
N ASP A 6 33.69 -84.12 -11.42
CA ASP A 6 33.38 -83.27 -10.26
C ASP A 6 34.26 -82.05 -9.88
N PHE A 7 33.55 -80.92 -9.71
CA PHE A 7 33.61 -79.95 -8.60
C PHE A 7 34.24 -78.54 -8.75
N LEU A 8 33.42 -77.56 -8.32
CA LEU A 8 33.67 -76.26 -7.64
C LEU A 8 34.20 -75.07 -8.49
N ALA A 9 33.49 -73.94 -8.61
CA ALA A 9 33.03 -72.91 -7.65
C ALA A 9 33.97 -71.70 -7.57
N GLY A 10 33.39 -70.49 -7.65
CA GLY A 10 34.05 -69.19 -7.41
C GLY A 10 33.87 -68.22 -8.60
N GLY A 11 33.32 -67.01 -8.46
CA GLY A 11 32.86 -66.28 -7.28
C GLY A 11 31.89 -65.16 -7.66
N LEU A 12 31.02 -64.81 -6.71
CA LEU A 12 30.15 -63.64 -6.76
C LEU A 12 31.01 -62.38 -6.59
N ALA A 13 31.10 -61.54 -7.62
CA ALA A 13 31.60 -60.18 -7.47
C ALA A 13 30.43 -59.26 -7.04
N LEU A 14 30.34 -59.01 -5.73
CA LEU A 14 29.54 -57.91 -5.19
C LEU A 14 30.20 -56.58 -5.57
N ALA A 15 29.77 -55.99 -6.68
CA ALA A 15 30.06 -54.60 -6.97
C ALA A 15 29.24 -53.74 -5.97
N ALA A 16 29.87 -53.36 -4.87
CA ALA A 16 29.38 -52.30 -3.99
C ALA A 16 29.44 -50.96 -4.73
N GLY A 17 28.44 -50.75 -5.59
CA GLY A 17 28.16 -49.46 -6.19
C GLY A 17 27.85 -48.49 -5.05
N HIS A 18 28.79 -47.59 -4.79
CA HIS A 18 28.55 -46.41 -3.98
C HIS A 18 27.48 -45.59 -4.70
N ALA A 19 26.22 -45.80 -4.33
CA ALA A 19 25.15 -44.85 -4.62
C ALA A 19 25.52 -43.57 -3.86
N CYS A 20 26.33 -42.74 -4.51
CA CYS A 20 26.45 -41.34 -4.16
C CYS A 20 25.05 -40.78 -4.29
N GLY A 21 24.36 -40.66 -3.15
CA GLY A 21 23.11 -39.96 -3.04
C GLY A 21 23.34 -38.53 -3.47
N GLN A 22 23.18 -38.27 -4.77
CA GLN A 22 22.84 -36.95 -5.22
C GLN A 22 21.51 -36.65 -4.53
N SER A 23 21.59 -35.87 -3.46
CA SER A 23 20.46 -35.09 -3.02
C SER A 23 19.94 -34.39 -4.27
N LEU A 24 18.77 -34.82 -4.73
CA LEU A 24 17.94 -33.99 -5.59
C LEU A 24 17.59 -32.79 -4.73
N ALA A 25 18.47 -31.78 -4.71
CA ALA A 25 18.09 -30.45 -4.28
C ALA A 25 16.92 -30.09 -5.19
N GLY A 26 15.70 -30.19 -4.65
CA GLY A 26 14.51 -29.78 -5.39
C GLY A 26 14.71 -28.35 -5.89
N ALA A 27 14.26 -28.07 -7.12
CA ALA A 27 14.33 -26.73 -7.68
C ALA A 27 13.77 -25.72 -6.66
N ALA A 28 14.50 -24.62 -6.44
CA ALA A 28 14.12 -23.61 -5.48
C ALA A 28 12.70 -23.08 -5.79
N GLN A 29 11.84 -23.00 -4.77
CA GLN A 29 10.49 -22.50 -4.95
C GLN A 29 10.52 -21.00 -5.27
N ARG A 30 9.72 -20.59 -6.24
CA ARG A 30 9.70 -19.21 -6.74
C ARG A 30 8.61 -18.40 -6.06
N VAL A 31 9.01 -17.27 -5.50
CA VAL A 31 8.11 -16.26 -4.93
C VAL A 31 8.16 -15.01 -5.80
N LEU A 32 7.02 -14.66 -6.41
CA LEU A 32 6.85 -13.39 -7.11
C LEU A 32 6.12 -12.40 -6.21
N ILE A 33 6.58 -11.15 -6.20
CA ILE A 33 6.00 -10.06 -5.42
C ILE A 33 5.66 -8.92 -6.39
N VAL A 34 4.39 -8.54 -6.47
CA VAL A 34 3.92 -7.46 -7.36
C VAL A 34 3.66 -6.20 -6.54
N GLY A 35 4.49 -5.18 -6.76
CA GLY A 35 4.43 -3.88 -6.10
C GLY A 35 5.57 -3.68 -5.08
N GLY A 36 6.39 -2.65 -5.32
CA GLY A 36 7.53 -2.23 -4.50
C GLY A 36 7.18 -1.28 -3.35
N GLY A 37 5.93 -1.26 -2.89
CA GLY A 37 5.51 -0.47 -1.73
C GLY A 37 6.02 -1.02 -0.40
N TRP A 38 5.55 -0.41 0.70
CA TRP A 38 5.88 -0.82 2.07
C TRP A 38 5.70 -2.32 2.32
N GLY A 39 4.59 -2.91 1.88
CA GLY A 39 4.35 -4.35 2.08
C GLY A 39 5.23 -5.26 1.24
N GLY A 40 5.43 -4.94 -0.05
CA GLY A 40 6.22 -5.76 -0.97
C GLY A 40 7.70 -5.78 -0.61
N LEU A 41 8.28 -4.62 -0.27
CA LEU A 41 9.67 -4.53 0.17
C LEU A 41 9.90 -5.24 1.51
N THR A 42 8.98 -5.08 2.48
CA THR A 42 9.07 -5.84 3.74
C THR A 42 9.04 -7.34 3.49
N ALA A 43 8.12 -7.82 2.64
CA ALA A 43 8.02 -9.23 2.31
C ALA A 43 9.29 -9.75 1.60
N ALA A 44 9.78 -9.03 0.59
CA ALA A 44 10.98 -9.41 -0.18
C ALA A 44 12.19 -9.58 0.74
N ARG A 45 12.43 -8.60 1.63
CA ARG A 45 13.51 -8.68 2.62
C ARG A 45 13.31 -9.84 3.58
N ARG A 46 12.10 -10.01 4.14
CA ARG A 46 11.81 -11.05 5.14
C ARG A 46 12.04 -12.44 4.57
N LEU A 47 11.56 -12.70 3.34
CA LEU A 47 11.77 -13.97 2.64
C LEU A 47 13.25 -14.27 2.46
N ARG A 48 14.05 -13.31 1.96
CA ARG A 48 15.49 -13.52 1.76
C ARG A 48 16.28 -13.69 3.06
N LEU A 49 15.87 -13.01 4.12
CA LEU A 49 16.54 -13.08 5.41
C LEU A 49 16.32 -14.44 6.12
N VAL A 50 15.12 -15.02 6.00
CA VAL A 50 14.72 -16.19 6.79
C VAL A 50 14.72 -17.49 5.97
N ALA A 51 14.44 -17.39 4.67
CA ALA A 51 14.37 -18.49 3.75
C ALA A 51 15.22 -18.22 2.49
N PRO A 52 16.57 -18.16 2.63
CA PRO A 52 17.48 -17.92 1.52
C PRO A 52 17.43 -19.01 0.43
N GLU A 53 16.77 -20.14 0.68
CA GLU A 53 16.45 -21.18 -0.30
C GLU A 53 15.36 -20.80 -1.31
N LEU A 54 14.57 -19.74 -1.05
CA LEU A 54 13.51 -19.28 -1.95
C LEU A 54 14.06 -18.33 -3.03
N GLU A 55 13.61 -18.52 -4.27
CA GLU A 55 13.86 -17.59 -5.38
C GLU A 55 12.85 -16.44 -5.32
N VAL A 56 13.29 -15.27 -4.85
CA VAL A 56 12.41 -14.10 -4.67
C VAL A 56 12.62 -13.10 -5.81
N THR A 57 11.55 -12.76 -6.52
CA THR A 57 11.52 -11.64 -7.48
C THR A 57 10.51 -10.59 -7.06
N LEU A 58 10.96 -9.35 -6.87
CA LEU A 58 10.12 -8.16 -6.72
C LEU A 58 9.93 -7.49 -8.08
N ILE A 59 8.67 -7.24 -8.45
CA ILE A 59 8.27 -6.64 -9.72
C ILE A 59 7.59 -5.30 -9.43
N GLU A 60 8.13 -4.21 -9.97
CA GLU A 60 7.64 -2.85 -9.76
C GLU A 60 7.88 -2.01 -11.03
N ARG A 61 6.93 -1.14 -11.38
CA ARG A 61 7.00 -0.32 -12.60
C ARG A 61 8.01 0.82 -12.45
N GLU A 62 8.09 1.39 -11.26
CA GLU A 62 8.97 2.52 -10.96
C GLU A 62 10.39 2.06 -10.66
N ALA A 63 11.39 2.87 -11.06
CA ALA A 63 12.80 2.60 -10.79
C ALA A 63 13.21 2.86 -9.31
N ALA A 64 12.41 3.63 -8.58
CA ALA A 64 12.75 4.02 -7.21
C ALA A 64 11.51 4.10 -6.32
N PHE A 65 11.68 3.68 -5.06
CA PHE A 65 10.72 3.88 -4.00
C PHE A 65 10.68 5.34 -3.57
N ARG A 66 9.49 5.86 -3.33
CA ARG A 66 9.27 7.18 -2.73
C ARG A 66 8.14 7.09 -1.70
N SER A 67 8.43 7.57 -0.49
CA SER A 67 7.51 7.55 0.63
C SER A 67 6.43 8.63 0.48
N LEU A 68 5.16 8.24 0.65
CA LEU A 68 4.04 9.18 0.82
C LEU A 68 3.92 9.75 2.24
N PRO A 69 4.17 8.99 3.33
CA PRO A 69 4.20 9.58 4.66
C PRO A 69 5.12 10.80 4.74
N LEU A 70 4.67 11.83 5.48
CA LEU A 70 5.28 13.16 5.63
C LEU A 70 5.31 14.04 4.36
N SER A 71 4.78 13.57 3.23
CA SER A 71 4.74 14.38 1.99
C SER A 71 3.88 15.65 2.10
N ASN A 72 2.88 15.69 2.98
CA ASN A 72 2.01 16.85 3.15
C ASN A 72 2.77 18.13 3.53
N ALA A 73 3.80 18.03 4.37
CA ALA A 73 4.65 19.17 4.72
C ALA A 73 5.49 19.66 3.50
N TRP A 74 5.99 18.72 2.70
CA TRP A 74 6.74 19.02 1.48
C TRP A 74 5.85 19.64 0.39
N LEU A 75 4.60 19.17 0.23
CA LEU A 75 3.64 19.68 -0.75
C LEU A 75 3.40 21.20 -0.63
N VAL A 76 3.40 21.73 0.60
CA VAL A 76 3.21 23.17 0.87
C VAL A 76 4.53 23.93 1.05
N GLY A 77 5.67 23.28 0.80
CA GLY A 77 7.00 23.87 0.91
C GLY A 77 7.46 24.18 2.34
N ARG A 78 6.88 23.52 3.35
CA ARG A 78 7.38 23.61 4.74
C ARG A 78 8.72 22.90 4.91
N THR A 79 8.92 21.81 4.18
CA THR A 79 10.20 21.11 4.06
C THR A 79 10.76 21.36 2.65
N PRO A 80 11.88 22.10 2.50
CA PRO A 80 12.41 22.46 1.19
C PRO A 80 13.10 21.30 0.47
N GLU A 81 13.60 20.30 1.20
CA GLU A 81 14.29 19.17 0.62
C GLU A 81 13.34 18.28 -0.19
N PRO A 82 13.71 17.87 -1.41
CA PRO A 82 12.93 16.89 -2.16
C PRO A 82 12.74 15.59 -1.37
N LEU A 83 11.55 15.00 -1.49
CA LEU A 83 11.28 13.68 -0.92
C LEU A 83 12.29 12.64 -1.48
N PRO A 84 12.96 11.86 -0.61
CA PRO A 84 13.97 10.90 -1.05
C PRO A 84 13.43 9.89 -2.06
N ARG A 85 14.23 9.64 -3.11
CA ARG A 85 14.03 8.55 -4.07
C ARG A 85 15.06 7.46 -3.76
N GLN A 86 14.60 6.25 -3.48
CA GLN A 86 15.45 5.14 -3.06
C GLN A 86 15.42 4.05 -4.14
N ASP A 87 16.56 3.80 -4.78
CA ASP A 87 16.68 2.87 -5.89
C ASP A 87 16.38 1.42 -5.46
N TYR A 88 15.44 0.78 -6.16
CA TYR A 88 15.08 -0.62 -5.90
C TYR A 88 16.23 -1.59 -6.17
N ALA A 89 17.08 -1.33 -7.17
CA ALA A 89 18.22 -2.17 -7.49
C ALA A 89 19.23 -2.21 -6.35
N VAL A 90 19.43 -1.09 -5.64
CA VAL A 90 20.30 -1.01 -4.46
C VAL A 90 19.74 -1.86 -3.32
N ALA A 91 18.44 -1.77 -3.03
CA ALA A 91 17.81 -2.58 -2.00
C ALA A 91 17.80 -4.08 -2.37
N ALA A 92 17.57 -4.40 -3.63
CA ALA A 92 17.60 -5.76 -4.17
C ALA A 92 18.98 -6.40 -4.04
N SER A 93 20.04 -5.68 -4.46
CA SER A 93 21.42 -6.12 -4.30
C SER A 93 21.78 -6.33 -2.83
N ARG A 94 21.40 -5.40 -1.95
CA ARG A 94 21.67 -5.48 -0.51
C ARG A 94 21.02 -6.70 0.16
N PHE A 95 19.78 -7.03 -0.19
CA PHE A 95 19.02 -8.09 0.47
C PHE A 95 18.99 -9.41 -0.33
N GLY A 96 19.57 -9.44 -1.53
CA GLY A 96 19.73 -10.64 -2.33
C GLY A 96 18.44 -11.18 -2.96
N TYR A 97 17.45 -10.33 -3.27
CA TYR A 97 16.31 -10.69 -4.13
C TYR A 97 16.51 -10.14 -5.55
N ARG A 98 15.82 -10.70 -6.54
CA ARG A 98 15.80 -10.14 -7.89
C ARG A 98 14.82 -8.98 -7.95
N TYR A 99 15.24 -7.85 -8.50
CA TYR A 99 14.34 -6.76 -8.89
C TYR A 99 14.12 -6.79 -10.40
N LEU A 100 12.86 -6.76 -10.82
CA LEU A 100 12.44 -6.62 -12.21
C LEU A 100 11.64 -5.33 -12.34
N GLN A 101 12.20 -4.36 -13.06
CA GLN A 101 11.46 -3.16 -13.40
C GLN A 101 10.47 -3.46 -14.53
N ALA A 102 9.21 -3.71 -14.19
CA ALA A 102 8.16 -4.01 -15.16
C ALA A 102 6.77 -3.73 -14.59
N GLU A 103 5.84 -3.42 -15.49
CA GLU A 103 4.41 -3.44 -15.16
C GLU A 103 3.84 -4.85 -15.34
N VAL A 104 3.09 -5.31 -14.35
CA VAL A 104 2.34 -6.58 -14.43
C VAL A 104 0.98 -6.32 -15.04
N SER A 105 0.69 -6.97 -16.16
CA SER A 105 -0.53 -6.73 -16.96
C SER A 105 -1.56 -7.85 -16.89
N ALA A 106 -1.16 -9.05 -16.44
CA ALA A 106 -2.06 -10.18 -16.29
C ALA A 106 -1.54 -11.19 -15.26
N ILE A 107 -2.46 -11.91 -14.61
CA ILE A 107 -2.18 -13.04 -13.72
C ILE A 107 -3.08 -14.20 -14.12
N ASP A 108 -2.48 -15.33 -14.49
CA ASP A 108 -3.13 -16.62 -14.68
C ASP A 108 -2.88 -17.47 -13.43
N ARG A 109 -3.88 -17.51 -12.54
CA ARG A 109 -3.80 -18.22 -11.26
C ARG A 109 -3.80 -19.73 -11.42
N GLU A 110 -4.51 -20.26 -12.42
CA GLU A 110 -4.60 -21.69 -12.69
C GLU A 110 -3.24 -22.23 -13.17
N ARG A 111 -2.61 -21.53 -14.12
CA ARG A 111 -1.28 -21.90 -14.62
C ARG A 111 -0.14 -21.42 -13.72
N ARG A 112 -0.45 -20.62 -12.69
CA ARG A 112 0.51 -19.99 -11.76
C ARG A 112 1.57 -19.18 -12.49
N ARG A 113 1.10 -18.27 -13.36
CA ARG A 113 1.96 -17.37 -14.14
C ARG A 113 1.44 -15.94 -14.10
N LEU A 114 2.33 -14.99 -14.29
CA LEU A 114 1.96 -13.59 -14.56
C LEU A 114 2.74 -13.06 -15.76
N GLN A 115 2.20 -12.02 -16.38
CA GLN A 115 2.84 -11.27 -17.46
C GLN A 115 3.44 -9.98 -16.88
N ALA A 116 4.75 -9.79 -17.03
CA ALA A 116 5.49 -8.62 -16.57
C ALA A 116 6.29 -8.04 -17.75
N GLY A 117 5.82 -6.93 -18.35
CA GLY A 117 6.39 -6.45 -19.61
C GLY A 117 6.34 -7.54 -20.70
N PRO A 118 7.45 -7.88 -21.38
CA PRO A 118 7.51 -8.98 -22.33
C PRO A 118 7.60 -10.37 -21.68
N ASP A 119 7.92 -10.45 -20.38
CA ASP A 119 8.22 -11.71 -19.71
C ASP A 119 6.98 -12.40 -19.15
N SER A 120 6.88 -13.71 -19.36
CA SER A 120 5.92 -14.56 -18.67
C SER A 120 6.63 -15.33 -17.55
N LEU A 121 6.28 -15.03 -16.31
CA LEU A 121 6.96 -15.55 -15.12
C LEU A 121 6.06 -16.54 -14.39
N ALA A 122 6.57 -17.74 -14.11
CA ALA A 122 5.89 -18.73 -13.28
C ALA A 122 6.23 -18.57 -11.80
N TYR A 123 5.30 -18.93 -10.93
CA TYR A 123 5.46 -18.83 -9.48
C TYR A 123 4.96 -20.09 -8.76
N ASP A 124 5.53 -20.33 -7.58
CA ASP A 124 4.99 -21.28 -6.60
C ASP A 124 4.17 -20.55 -5.54
N TRP A 125 4.56 -19.30 -5.25
CA TRP A 125 3.91 -18.35 -4.35
C TRP A 125 3.85 -16.96 -4.98
N LEU A 126 2.75 -16.25 -4.78
CA LEU A 126 2.54 -14.89 -5.27
C LEU A 126 2.15 -13.98 -4.11
N ILE A 127 2.78 -12.81 -3.99
CA ILE A 127 2.34 -11.72 -3.11
C ILE A 127 1.89 -10.55 -3.99
N LEU A 128 0.65 -10.09 -3.82
CA LEU A 128 0.15 -8.85 -4.39
C LEU A 128 0.19 -7.76 -3.33
N ALA A 129 1.01 -6.73 -3.57
CA ALA A 129 1.20 -5.54 -2.74
C ALA A 129 1.03 -4.25 -3.57
N ALA A 130 0.13 -4.28 -4.55
CA ALA A 130 -0.03 -3.25 -5.59
C ALA A 130 -0.76 -1.98 -5.14
N GLY A 131 -1.24 -1.91 -3.89
CA GLY A 131 -1.87 -0.71 -3.33
C GLY A 131 -3.28 -0.43 -3.89
N ILE A 132 -3.59 0.85 -4.10
CA ILE A 132 -4.93 1.32 -4.50
C ILE A 132 -5.02 1.62 -5.99
N ARG A 133 -6.24 1.61 -6.53
CA ARG A 133 -6.65 2.34 -7.73
C ARG A 133 -7.58 3.50 -7.36
N TYR A 134 -7.64 4.49 -8.22
CA TYR A 134 -8.71 5.50 -8.19
C TYR A 134 -9.90 5.01 -8.99
N ASP A 135 -11.09 5.14 -8.40
CA ASP A 135 -12.36 4.85 -9.03
C ASP A 135 -13.12 6.17 -9.27
N TYR A 136 -13.04 6.64 -10.52
CA TYR A 136 -13.71 7.87 -10.96
C TYR A 136 -15.14 7.63 -11.46
N ALA A 137 -15.55 6.38 -11.66
CA ALA A 137 -16.85 6.03 -12.24
C ALA A 137 -18.03 6.63 -11.44
N PRO A 138 -18.00 6.70 -10.10
CA PRO A 138 -19.07 7.34 -9.34
C PRO A 138 -19.32 8.82 -9.66
N TRP A 139 -18.34 9.53 -10.24
CA TRP A 139 -18.42 10.97 -10.51
C TRP A 139 -18.45 11.32 -11.99
N LEU A 140 -17.82 10.48 -12.82
CA LEU A 140 -17.57 10.75 -14.25
C LEU A 140 -18.16 9.68 -15.17
N GLY A 141 -18.71 8.59 -14.62
CA GLY A 141 -19.09 7.41 -15.40
C GLY A 141 -17.89 6.87 -16.19
N ASP A 142 -18.13 6.52 -17.46
CA ASP A 142 -17.12 5.99 -18.37
C ASP A 142 -16.50 7.07 -19.29
N ASP A 143 -16.64 8.36 -18.96
CA ASP A 143 -16.04 9.44 -19.75
C ASP A 143 -14.51 9.46 -19.60
N ALA A 144 -13.84 8.71 -20.48
CA ALA A 144 -12.38 8.59 -20.50
C ALA A 144 -11.67 9.93 -20.65
N ARG A 145 -12.27 10.89 -21.38
CA ARG A 145 -11.68 12.22 -21.58
C ARG A 145 -11.74 13.03 -20.29
N ALA A 146 -12.87 12.99 -19.57
CA ALA A 146 -13.00 13.66 -18.27
C ALA A 146 -12.08 13.01 -17.22
N ILE A 147 -12.00 11.68 -17.17
CA ILE A 147 -11.12 10.94 -16.24
C ILE A 147 -9.65 11.33 -16.46
N GLU A 148 -9.19 11.34 -17.71
CA GLU A 148 -7.82 11.73 -18.03
C GLU A 148 -7.55 13.22 -17.70
N ALA A 149 -8.54 14.08 -17.96
CA ALA A 149 -8.44 15.48 -17.56
C ALA A 149 -8.27 15.64 -16.04
N VAL A 150 -9.04 14.90 -15.22
CA VAL A 150 -8.91 14.96 -13.76
C VAL A 150 -7.53 14.47 -13.30
N ARG A 151 -7.06 13.32 -13.80
CA ARG A 151 -5.74 12.77 -13.45
C ARG A 151 -4.61 13.74 -13.74
N ARG A 152 -4.67 14.42 -14.89
CA ARG A 152 -3.63 15.36 -15.33
C ARG A 152 -3.72 16.71 -14.63
N LEU A 153 -4.93 17.25 -14.46
CA LEU A 153 -5.15 18.62 -14.01
C LEU A 153 -5.25 18.74 -12.49
N TYR A 154 -5.82 17.74 -11.82
CA TYR A 154 -6.16 17.80 -10.39
C TYR A 154 -5.61 16.57 -9.63
N PRO A 155 -4.28 16.39 -9.59
CA PRO A 155 -3.65 15.21 -9.00
C PRO A 155 -4.07 15.02 -7.54
N ALA A 156 -4.39 13.78 -7.17
CA ALA A 156 -4.87 13.45 -5.83
C ALA A 156 -3.75 13.52 -4.78
N GLY A 157 -2.50 13.30 -5.17
CA GLY A 157 -1.36 13.24 -4.24
C GLY A 157 -1.41 11.99 -3.35
N TYR A 158 -1.92 10.89 -3.89
CA TYR A 158 -2.13 9.63 -3.17
C TYR A 158 -1.31 8.48 -3.75
N VAL A 159 -0.63 8.71 -4.88
CA VAL A 159 0.43 7.86 -5.43
C VAL A 159 1.69 8.69 -5.65
N ALA A 160 2.87 8.06 -5.54
CA ALA A 160 4.13 8.79 -5.49
C ALA A 160 4.44 9.62 -6.75
N GLY A 161 4.00 9.16 -7.92
CA GLY A 161 4.19 9.85 -9.20
C GLY A 161 3.43 11.18 -9.32
N GLU A 162 2.43 11.43 -8.47
CA GLU A 162 1.64 12.67 -8.49
C GLU A 162 2.26 13.81 -7.67
N LEU A 163 3.17 13.47 -6.75
CA LEU A 163 3.64 14.41 -5.73
C LEU A 163 4.30 15.65 -6.33
N ASP A 164 5.14 15.50 -7.35
CA ASP A 164 5.83 16.63 -8.00
C ASP A 164 4.89 17.50 -8.83
N ALA A 165 3.84 16.93 -9.41
CA ALA A 165 2.82 17.71 -10.10
C ALA A 165 1.97 18.51 -9.09
N LEU A 166 1.58 17.87 -7.99
CA LEU A 166 0.78 18.52 -6.95
C LEU A 166 1.57 19.62 -6.21
N GLN A 167 2.85 19.41 -5.90
CA GLN A 167 3.67 20.42 -5.26
C GLN A 167 3.82 21.68 -6.13
N ARG A 168 4.11 21.51 -7.43
CA ARG A 168 4.21 22.63 -8.37
C ARG A 168 2.89 23.39 -8.48
N LYS A 169 1.79 22.65 -8.58
CA LYS A 169 0.44 23.20 -8.62
C LYS A 169 0.14 24.07 -7.40
N LEU A 170 0.47 23.60 -6.19
CA LEU A 170 0.32 24.41 -4.98
C LEU A 170 1.24 25.63 -5.00
N ALA A 171 2.51 25.51 -5.41
CA ALA A 171 3.42 26.64 -5.53
C ALA A 171 2.96 27.71 -6.54
N ASP A 172 2.26 27.30 -7.60
CA ASP A 172 1.76 28.17 -8.66
C ASP A 172 0.40 28.81 -8.35
N PHE A 173 -0.36 28.27 -7.38
CA PHE A 173 -1.68 28.78 -7.03
C PHE A 173 -1.60 30.21 -6.46
N LYS A 174 -2.34 31.15 -7.08
CA LYS A 174 -2.30 32.59 -6.76
C LYS A 174 -3.47 33.08 -5.94
N GLY A 175 -4.48 32.26 -5.74
CA GLY A 175 -5.68 32.61 -4.98
C GLY A 175 -6.98 32.10 -5.60
N GLY A 176 -8.08 32.36 -4.92
CA GLY A 176 -9.41 31.87 -5.26
C GLY A 176 -9.85 30.67 -4.43
N VAL A 177 -10.75 29.85 -4.97
CA VAL A 177 -11.22 28.61 -4.36
C VAL A 177 -10.30 27.46 -4.77
N LEU A 178 -9.57 26.93 -3.80
CA LEU A 178 -8.90 25.64 -3.92
C LEU A 178 -9.85 24.57 -3.39
N LEU A 179 -10.35 23.68 -4.25
CA LEU A 179 -11.23 22.60 -3.83
C LEU A 179 -10.43 21.33 -3.50
N MET A 180 -10.78 20.62 -2.43
CA MET A 180 -10.23 19.31 -2.13
C MET A 180 -11.34 18.35 -1.69
N THR A 181 -11.38 17.15 -2.26
CA THR A 181 -12.33 16.11 -1.81
C THR A 181 -11.68 15.18 -0.78
N VAL A 182 -12.46 14.71 0.18
CA VAL A 182 -12.10 13.58 1.06
C VAL A 182 -12.70 12.32 0.46
N PRO A 183 -11.91 11.26 0.18
CA PRO A 183 -12.44 10.04 -0.40
C PRO A 183 -13.33 9.30 0.63
N PRO A 184 -14.47 8.73 0.20
CA PRO A 184 -15.28 7.91 1.10
C PRO A 184 -14.50 6.70 1.61
N GLY A 185 -14.79 6.28 2.84
CA GLY A 185 -14.14 5.14 3.46
C GLY A 185 -14.60 3.79 2.86
N PRO A 186 -13.73 2.77 2.87
CA PRO A 186 -12.35 2.79 3.34
C PRO A 186 -11.41 3.40 2.28
N ALA A 187 -10.39 4.16 2.72
CA ALA A 187 -9.42 4.81 1.84
C ALA A 187 -8.00 4.76 2.46
N ARG A 188 -6.98 4.93 1.62
CA ARG A 188 -5.58 5.08 2.05
C ARG A 188 -5.47 6.24 3.05
N CYS A 189 -4.71 6.02 4.12
CA CYS A 189 -4.37 6.97 5.17
C CYS A 189 -5.55 7.92 5.54
N PRO A 190 -6.57 7.44 6.27
CA PRO A 190 -7.77 8.22 6.58
C PRO A 190 -7.53 9.64 7.14
N PRO A 191 -6.50 9.91 7.98
CA PRO A 191 -6.30 11.27 8.48
C PRO A 191 -5.54 12.20 7.50
N ALA A 192 -4.96 11.68 6.42
CA ALA A 192 -4.10 12.45 5.52
C ALA A 192 -4.79 13.64 4.79
N PRO A 193 -6.07 13.56 4.36
CA PRO A 193 -6.74 14.72 3.75
C PRO A 193 -6.91 15.86 4.75
N TYR A 194 -7.17 15.56 6.02
CA TYR A 194 -7.36 16.58 7.06
C TYR A 194 -6.02 17.20 7.48
N GLU A 195 -4.96 16.39 7.63
CA GLU A 195 -3.60 16.91 7.81
C GLU A 195 -3.20 17.81 6.63
N ARG A 196 -3.49 17.40 5.40
CA ARG A 196 -3.23 18.21 4.21
C ARG A 196 -4.02 19.51 4.23
N ALA A 197 -5.29 19.47 4.64
CA ALA A 197 -6.12 20.67 4.77
C ALA A 197 -5.54 21.66 5.79
N VAL A 198 -5.05 21.16 6.94
CA VAL A 198 -4.33 21.98 7.94
C VAL A 198 -3.07 22.61 7.34
N MET A 199 -2.25 21.83 6.62
CA MET A 199 -1.04 22.31 5.96
C MET A 199 -1.33 23.39 4.91
N ILE A 200 -2.36 23.17 4.09
CA ILE A 200 -2.81 24.14 3.08
C ILE A 200 -3.36 25.40 3.75
N ALA A 201 -4.16 25.27 4.80
CA ALA A 201 -4.71 26.41 5.52
C ALA A 201 -3.63 27.29 6.15
N TRP A 202 -2.66 26.66 6.82
CA TRP A 202 -1.46 27.33 7.33
C TRP A 202 -0.68 28.04 6.21
N TRP A 203 -0.51 27.37 5.07
CA TRP A 203 0.20 27.92 3.92
C TRP A 203 -0.52 29.13 3.30
N LEU A 204 -1.84 29.04 3.07
CA LEU A 204 -2.66 30.16 2.60
C LEU A 204 -2.55 31.37 3.53
N LYS A 205 -2.70 31.13 4.84
CA LYS A 205 -2.63 32.16 5.89
C LYS A 205 -1.25 32.82 5.96
N THR A 206 -0.19 32.02 6.04
CA THR A 206 1.18 32.51 6.22
C THR A 206 1.72 33.22 4.99
N ARG A 207 1.38 32.74 3.79
CA ARG A 207 1.77 33.37 2.52
C ARG A 207 0.83 34.51 2.09
N ARG A 208 -0.26 34.74 2.84
CA ARG A 208 -1.31 35.73 2.52
C ARG A 208 -1.87 35.55 1.12
N ILE A 209 -2.07 34.30 0.70
CA ILE A 209 -2.66 33.98 -0.61
C ILE A 209 -4.16 34.25 -0.51
N PRO A 210 -4.72 35.15 -1.34
CA PRO A 210 -6.13 35.51 -1.24
C PRO A 210 -7.01 34.33 -1.66
N GLY A 211 -7.83 33.78 -0.77
CA GLY A 211 -8.68 32.65 -1.09
C GLY A 211 -8.90 31.70 0.07
N ARG A 212 -9.48 30.55 -0.21
CA ARG A 212 -9.78 29.52 0.79
C ARG A 212 -9.73 28.12 0.19
N LEU A 213 -9.49 27.15 1.05
CA LEU A 213 -9.72 25.73 0.79
C LEU A 213 -11.20 25.41 1.02
N VAL A 214 -11.87 24.82 0.03
CA VAL A 214 -13.17 24.17 0.21
C VAL A 214 -12.94 22.66 0.30
N LEU A 215 -13.14 22.12 1.50
CA LEU A 215 -12.96 20.70 1.79
C LEU A 215 -14.32 19.99 1.72
N VAL A 216 -14.51 19.13 0.71
CA VAL A 216 -15.75 18.38 0.48
C VAL A 216 -15.59 16.98 1.06
N ASP A 217 -16.30 16.69 2.14
CA ASP A 217 -16.21 15.43 2.88
C ASP A 217 -17.58 14.74 2.95
N ALA A 218 -17.67 13.52 2.41
CA ALA A 218 -18.89 12.71 2.52
C ALA A 218 -19.18 12.24 3.96
N GLY A 219 -18.17 12.26 4.84
CA GLY A 219 -18.28 11.97 6.27
C GLY A 219 -18.42 13.21 7.14
N GLY A 220 -18.45 13.00 8.46
CA GLY A 220 -18.52 14.09 9.45
C GLY A 220 -17.18 14.74 9.81
N GLY A 221 -16.10 14.43 9.09
CA GLY A 221 -14.75 14.79 9.48
C GLY A 221 -14.22 14.06 10.71
N MET A 222 -12.98 14.39 11.05
CA MET A 222 -12.36 13.96 12.32
C MET A 222 -12.48 15.09 13.35
N GLN A 223 -13.03 14.80 14.53
CA GLN A 223 -13.37 15.79 15.55
C GLN A 223 -12.23 16.76 15.88
N ARG A 224 -10.99 16.25 16.03
CA ARG A 224 -9.82 17.10 16.28
C ARG A 224 -9.57 18.09 15.15
N PHE A 225 -9.66 17.68 13.89
CA PHE A 225 -9.44 18.54 12.74
C PHE A 225 -10.59 19.52 12.52
N ASN A 226 -11.84 19.11 12.74
CA ASN A 226 -13.00 20.01 12.70
C ASN A 226 -12.81 21.21 13.65
N ARG A 227 -12.32 20.93 14.87
CA ARG A 227 -12.00 21.96 15.84
C ARG A 227 -10.88 22.89 15.36
N VAL A 228 -9.80 22.34 14.82
CA VAL A 228 -8.69 23.13 14.26
C VAL A 228 -9.15 24.05 13.13
N PHE A 229 -9.99 23.56 12.22
CA PHE A 229 -10.55 24.38 11.14
C PHE A 229 -11.40 25.53 11.69
N ALA A 230 -12.29 25.25 12.62
CA ALA A 230 -13.19 26.26 13.19
C ALA A 230 -12.46 27.31 14.05
N GLU A 231 -11.48 26.90 14.86
CA GLU A 231 -10.82 27.78 15.83
C GLU A 231 -9.61 28.51 15.23
N ARG A 232 -8.81 27.88 14.36
CA ARG A 232 -7.53 28.44 13.88
C ARG A 232 -7.54 28.88 12.43
N TYR A 233 -8.40 28.30 11.60
CA TYR A 233 -8.47 28.55 10.16
C TYR A 233 -9.89 28.88 9.63
N PRO A 234 -10.74 29.65 10.34
CA PRO A 234 -12.12 29.88 9.92
C PRO A 234 -12.23 30.63 8.58
N ASP A 235 -11.24 31.46 8.25
CA ASP A 235 -11.20 32.20 6.99
C ASP A 235 -10.53 31.40 5.85
N GLN A 236 -9.73 30.39 6.19
CA GLN A 236 -8.95 29.62 5.21
C GLN A 236 -9.60 28.29 4.82
N VAL A 237 -10.45 27.71 5.66
CA VAL A 237 -11.09 26.40 5.39
C VAL A 237 -12.60 26.50 5.52
N GLN A 238 -13.29 26.24 4.42
CA GLN A 238 -14.71 25.91 4.42
C GLN A 238 -14.84 24.39 4.39
N HIS A 239 -15.17 23.77 5.52
CA HIS A 239 -15.36 22.33 5.62
C HIS A 239 -16.83 21.96 5.41
N LEU A 240 -17.14 21.34 4.27
CA LEU A 240 -18.45 20.81 3.94
C LEU A 240 -18.51 19.34 4.35
N THR A 241 -18.96 19.10 5.59
CA THR A 241 -19.17 17.74 6.09
C THR A 241 -20.48 17.17 5.58
N HIS A 242 -20.56 15.84 5.52
CA HIS A 242 -21.70 15.08 5.02
C HIS A 242 -22.11 15.48 3.59
N ALA A 243 -21.18 15.98 2.78
CA ALA A 243 -21.40 16.44 1.43
C ALA A 243 -20.94 15.37 0.42
N THR A 244 -21.89 14.58 -0.07
CA THR A 244 -21.60 13.54 -1.08
C THR A 244 -21.46 14.17 -2.46
N VAL A 245 -20.32 13.94 -3.11
CA VAL A 245 -20.09 14.31 -4.52
C VAL A 245 -20.98 13.47 -5.43
N LYS A 246 -21.73 14.12 -6.33
CA LYS A 246 -22.58 13.48 -7.35
C LYS A 246 -21.94 13.47 -8.73
N SER A 247 -21.28 14.56 -9.10
CA SER A 247 -20.59 14.66 -10.39
C SER A 247 -19.47 15.70 -10.34
N LEU A 248 -18.57 15.61 -11.31
CA LEU A 248 -17.47 16.55 -11.49
C LEU A 248 -17.35 16.90 -12.98
N ASP A 249 -17.36 18.18 -13.31
CA ASP A 249 -16.94 18.67 -14.61
C ASP A 249 -15.53 19.30 -14.50
N PRO A 250 -14.48 18.61 -14.97
CA PRO A 250 -13.12 19.12 -14.88
C PRO A 250 -12.83 20.31 -15.81
N PHE A 251 -13.64 20.52 -16.85
CA PHE A 251 -13.49 21.58 -17.84
C PHE A 251 -14.22 22.85 -17.41
N ALA A 252 -15.45 22.70 -16.92
CA ALA A 252 -16.22 23.79 -16.33
C ALA A 252 -15.80 24.12 -14.89
N ARG A 253 -14.87 23.34 -14.31
CA ARG A 253 -14.35 23.49 -12.94
C ARG A 253 -15.46 23.56 -11.89
N THR A 254 -16.40 22.64 -12.01
CA THR A 254 -17.57 22.58 -11.13
C THR A 254 -17.70 21.18 -10.56
N LEU A 255 -17.84 21.08 -9.23
CA LEU A 255 -18.16 19.85 -8.53
C LEU A 255 -19.57 19.96 -7.97
N ALA A 256 -20.45 19.03 -8.33
CA ALA A 256 -21.81 18.98 -7.82
C ALA A 256 -21.87 18.06 -6.60
N THR A 257 -22.50 18.54 -5.53
CA THR A 257 -22.85 17.75 -4.34
C THR A 257 -24.36 17.49 -4.32
N GLU A 258 -24.85 16.80 -3.30
CA GLU A 258 -26.31 16.67 -3.10
C GLU A 258 -27.02 17.95 -2.64
N PHE A 259 -26.26 19.00 -2.31
CA PHE A 259 -26.80 20.26 -1.82
C PHE A 259 -26.55 21.41 -2.80
N ASP A 260 -25.32 21.55 -3.29
CA ASP A 260 -24.87 22.70 -4.08
C ASP A 260 -23.87 22.32 -5.17
N ASP A 261 -23.77 23.19 -6.18
CA ASP A 261 -22.70 23.20 -7.18
C ASP A 261 -21.57 24.13 -6.73
N ILE A 262 -20.36 23.58 -6.66
CA ILE A 262 -19.17 24.28 -6.18
C ILE A 262 -18.25 24.55 -7.37
N ARG A 263 -18.11 25.83 -7.73
CA ARG A 263 -17.08 26.28 -8.68
C ARG A 263 -15.74 26.46 -7.98
N PHE A 264 -14.67 26.10 -8.67
CA PHE A 264 -13.31 26.22 -8.15
C PHE A 264 -12.33 26.83 -9.16
N ASP A 265 -11.32 27.52 -8.64
CA ASP A 265 -10.21 28.05 -9.43
C ASP A 265 -9.16 26.97 -9.67
N ASP A 266 -8.92 26.15 -8.64
CA ASP A 266 -8.12 24.95 -8.74
C ASP A 266 -8.58 23.83 -7.80
N ALA A 267 -8.10 22.59 -7.98
CA ALA A 267 -8.52 21.45 -7.16
C ALA A 267 -7.47 20.36 -6.93
N ILE A 268 -7.67 19.64 -5.81
CA ILE A 268 -7.04 18.37 -5.44
C ILE A 268 -8.17 17.32 -5.36
N ILE A 269 -8.35 16.56 -6.43
CA ILE A 269 -9.47 15.62 -6.54
C ILE A 269 -9.02 14.24 -6.09
N ILE A 270 -9.48 13.82 -4.92
CA ILE A 270 -9.23 12.51 -4.32
C ILE A 270 -10.49 11.65 -4.47
N PRO A 271 -10.58 10.81 -5.51
CA PRO A 271 -11.76 9.99 -5.78
C PRO A 271 -11.90 8.80 -4.81
N PRO A 272 -13.07 8.13 -4.81
CA PRO A 272 -13.21 6.81 -4.23
C PRO A 272 -12.06 5.87 -4.65
N GLN A 273 -11.70 4.97 -3.75
CA GLN A 273 -10.55 4.10 -3.94
C GLN A 273 -10.99 2.64 -3.95
N GLY A 274 -10.19 1.81 -4.61
CA GLY A 274 -10.33 0.35 -4.60
C GLY A 274 -8.97 -0.34 -4.63
N ALA A 275 -8.96 -1.67 -4.62
CA ALA A 275 -7.75 -2.45 -4.83
C ALA A 275 -7.16 -2.17 -6.23
N ALA A 276 -5.84 -2.23 -6.39
CA ALA A 276 -5.19 -2.03 -7.69
C ALA A 276 -5.83 -2.89 -8.82
N ASP A 277 -5.81 -2.39 -10.07
CA ASP A 277 -6.46 -3.04 -11.21
C ASP A 277 -6.03 -4.49 -11.44
N ILE A 278 -4.78 -4.82 -11.15
CA ILE A 278 -4.28 -6.20 -11.31
C ILE A 278 -5.01 -7.20 -10.38
N VAL A 279 -5.48 -6.75 -9.21
CA VAL A 279 -6.28 -7.55 -8.28
C VAL A 279 -7.69 -7.78 -8.85
N ARG A 280 -8.26 -6.74 -9.47
CA ARG A 280 -9.55 -6.84 -10.19
C ARG A 280 -9.47 -7.81 -11.36
N GLN A 281 -8.44 -7.66 -12.19
CA GLN A 281 -8.20 -8.50 -13.37
C GLN A 281 -7.96 -9.98 -12.99
N ALA A 282 -7.34 -10.23 -11.83
CA ALA A 282 -7.12 -11.57 -11.29
C ALA A 282 -8.36 -12.21 -10.63
N GLY A 283 -9.51 -11.53 -10.63
CA GLY A 283 -10.75 -12.04 -10.04
C GLY A 283 -10.67 -12.20 -8.52
N LEU A 284 -9.96 -11.29 -7.84
CA LEU A 284 -9.67 -11.38 -6.39
C LEU A 284 -10.46 -10.39 -5.53
N LEU A 285 -11.42 -9.67 -6.12
CA LEU A 285 -12.26 -8.73 -5.37
C LEU A 285 -13.32 -9.47 -4.54
N GLU A 286 -13.72 -8.85 -3.44
CA GLU A 286 -14.90 -9.24 -2.68
C GLU A 286 -16.14 -9.20 -3.58
N ALA A 287 -17.12 -10.05 -3.26
CA ALA A 287 -18.45 -9.95 -3.85
C ALA A 287 -19.32 -9.09 -2.92
N ASP A 288 -20.10 -8.18 -3.51
CA ASP A 288 -21.18 -7.49 -2.80
C ASP A 288 -22.35 -8.45 -2.51
N ALA A 289 -23.39 -7.97 -1.83
CA ALA A 289 -24.56 -8.78 -1.48
C ALA A 289 -25.32 -9.34 -2.71
N ALA A 290 -25.12 -8.74 -3.89
CA ALA A 290 -25.71 -9.18 -5.15
C ALA A 290 -24.75 -10.05 -5.98
N GLY A 291 -23.58 -10.42 -5.44
CA GLY A 291 -22.58 -11.25 -6.11
C GLY A 291 -21.69 -10.50 -7.09
N ARG A 292 -21.74 -9.16 -7.14
CA ARG A 292 -20.93 -8.34 -8.06
C ARG A 292 -19.59 -7.98 -7.42
N PRO A 293 -18.51 -7.79 -8.20
CA PRO A 293 -17.22 -7.35 -7.65
C PRO A 293 -17.34 -6.02 -6.90
N ALA A 294 -16.97 -6.02 -5.63
CA ALA A 294 -16.84 -4.83 -4.78
C ALA A 294 -15.50 -4.12 -5.03
N ALA A 295 -15.20 -3.07 -4.28
CA ALA A 295 -14.00 -2.25 -4.54
C ALA A 295 -12.67 -2.91 -4.10
N TRP A 296 -12.70 -3.83 -3.13
CA TRP A 296 -11.51 -4.32 -2.42
C TRP A 296 -11.33 -5.83 -2.51
N ALA A 297 -10.14 -6.33 -2.16
CA ALA A 297 -9.78 -7.74 -2.29
C ALA A 297 -10.37 -8.62 -1.18
N ALA A 298 -10.84 -9.82 -1.53
CA ALA A 298 -11.27 -10.85 -0.58
C ALA A 298 -10.07 -11.66 -0.10
N PHE A 299 -9.91 -11.80 1.21
CA PHE A 299 -8.77 -12.47 1.82
C PHE A 299 -9.14 -13.15 3.14
N ASP A 300 -8.32 -14.10 3.57
CA ASP A 300 -8.35 -14.62 4.93
C ASP A 300 -7.62 -13.63 5.87
N PRO A 301 -8.27 -13.07 6.90
CA PRO A 301 -7.65 -12.05 7.75
C PRO A 301 -6.64 -12.57 8.77
N LEU A 302 -6.53 -13.88 8.96
CA LEU A 302 -5.55 -14.53 9.83
C LEU A 302 -4.34 -15.07 9.06
N HIS A 303 -4.53 -15.41 7.79
CA HIS A 303 -3.52 -16.04 6.93
C HIS A 303 -3.10 -15.20 5.71
N LEU A 304 -3.83 -14.13 5.39
CA LEU A 304 -3.57 -13.18 4.30
C LEU A 304 -3.60 -13.74 2.87
N HIS A 305 -3.92 -15.02 2.68
CA HIS A 305 -4.11 -15.54 1.32
C HIS A 305 -5.49 -15.16 0.75
N ALA A 306 -5.57 -15.16 -0.57
CA ALA A 306 -6.81 -15.00 -1.30
C ALA A 306 -7.80 -16.09 -0.93
N VAL A 307 -9.09 -15.73 -0.90
CA VAL A 307 -10.15 -16.72 -0.75
C VAL A 307 -10.13 -17.66 -1.95
N GLY A 308 -10.04 -18.96 -1.69
CA GLY A 308 -9.99 -20.00 -2.73
C GLY A 308 -8.62 -20.23 -3.38
N ASP A 309 -7.56 -19.58 -2.91
CA ASP A 309 -6.19 -19.80 -3.43
C ASP A 309 -5.13 -19.47 -2.39
N GLU A 310 -4.67 -20.51 -1.68
CA GLU A 310 -3.67 -20.40 -0.61
C GLU A 310 -2.26 -20.08 -1.10
N ARG A 311 -2.04 -19.96 -2.43
CA ARG A 311 -0.73 -19.62 -3.01
C ARG A 311 -0.60 -18.13 -3.33
N VAL A 312 -1.70 -17.39 -3.31
CA VAL A 312 -1.75 -15.96 -3.60
C VAL A 312 -2.02 -15.20 -2.31
N PHE A 313 -1.06 -14.39 -1.87
CA PHE A 313 -1.13 -13.55 -0.69
C PHE A 313 -1.44 -12.11 -1.05
N LEU A 314 -2.26 -11.46 -0.23
CA LEU A 314 -2.78 -10.12 -0.44
C LEU A 314 -2.27 -9.22 0.71
N VAL A 315 -1.65 -8.09 0.36
CA VAL A 315 -0.94 -7.25 1.34
C VAL A 315 -1.22 -5.77 1.13
N GLY A 316 -1.37 -5.05 2.24
CA GLY A 316 -1.44 -3.59 2.26
C GLY A 316 -2.81 -3.06 1.87
N ASP A 317 -2.83 -1.95 1.14
CA ASP A 317 -4.05 -1.15 0.97
C ASP A 317 -5.14 -1.84 0.14
N LEU A 318 -4.80 -2.87 -0.65
CA LEU A 318 -5.75 -3.59 -1.51
C LEU A 318 -6.76 -4.45 -0.73
N LEU A 319 -6.53 -4.69 0.56
CA LEU A 319 -7.36 -5.56 1.38
C LEU A 319 -8.76 -4.99 1.63
N GLY A 320 -9.77 -5.85 1.59
CA GLY A 320 -11.15 -5.54 1.96
C GLY A 320 -11.39 -5.64 3.47
N ARG A 321 -12.54 -6.21 3.83
CA ARG A 321 -13.01 -6.32 5.20
C ARG A 321 -12.21 -7.38 5.97
N ALA A 322 -11.54 -6.94 7.04
CA ALA A 322 -10.81 -7.81 7.96
C ALA A 322 -11.69 -8.39 9.08
N SER A 323 -12.74 -7.66 9.49
CA SER A 323 -13.65 -8.08 10.54
C SER A 323 -15.04 -7.50 10.35
N LEU A 324 -16.06 -8.24 10.79
CA LEU A 324 -17.44 -7.72 10.89
C LEU A 324 -17.57 -6.61 11.94
N LEU A 325 -16.64 -6.51 12.89
CA LEU A 325 -16.73 -5.56 14.00
C LEU A 325 -16.22 -4.16 13.67
N PHE A 326 -15.20 -4.06 12.81
CA PHE A 326 -14.57 -2.77 12.49
C PHE A 326 -14.35 -2.55 10.99
N GLY A 327 -14.75 -3.50 10.14
CA GLY A 327 -14.54 -3.38 8.70
C GLY A 327 -13.11 -3.73 8.29
N ALA A 328 -12.43 -2.79 7.64
CA ALA A 328 -11.09 -2.98 7.07
C ALA A 328 -9.98 -2.57 8.05
N TYR A 329 -8.78 -3.14 7.87
CA TYR A 329 -7.58 -2.57 8.47
C TYR A 329 -7.33 -1.15 7.94
N PRO A 330 -6.75 -0.23 8.75
CA PRO A 330 -6.36 1.08 8.26
C PRO A 330 -5.31 0.90 7.15
N LYS A 331 -5.56 1.52 6.00
CA LYS A 331 -4.72 1.44 4.80
C LYS A 331 -3.52 2.38 4.94
N SER A 332 -2.52 1.97 5.72
CA SER A 332 -1.34 2.77 6.10
C SER A 332 -0.02 2.08 5.76
N ALA A 333 1.05 2.88 5.68
CA ALA A 333 2.41 2.36 5.46
C ALA A 333 2.83 1.32 6.51
N HIS A 334 2.56 1.59 7.80
CA HIS A 334 2.94 0.67 8.88
C HIS A 334 2.16 -0.64 8.79
N MET A 335 0.86 -0.56 8.56
CA MET A 335 -0.01 -1.71 8.36
C MET A 335 0.46 -2.55 7.16
N ALA A 336 0.74 -1.93 6.02
CA ALA A 336 1.23 -2.61 4.84
C ALA A 336 2.56 -3.36 5.10
N ALA A 337 3.51 -2.74 5.80
CA ALA A 337 4.77 -3.40 6.17
C ALA A 337 4.51 -4.62 7.08
N ARG A 338 3.64 -4.50 8.10
CA ARG A 338 3.31 -5.62 8.99
C ARG A 338 2.61 -6.77 8.27
N LEU A 339 1.65 -6.46 7.41
CA LEU A 339 1.00 -7.45 6.56
C LEU A 339 2.01 -8.13 5.61
N GLY A 340 2.97 -7.39 5.05
CA GLY A 340 4.04 -7.94 4.21
C GLY A 340 4.93 -8.92 4.97
N ARG A 341 5.28 -8.61 6.23
CA ARG A 341 6.02 -9.52 7.10
C ARG A 341 5.23 -10.79 7.40
N ILE A 342 3.94 -10.66 7.75
CA ILE A 342 3.06 -11.80 8.04
C ILE A 342 2.93 -12.70 6.82
N ALA A 343 2.66 -12.14 5.63
CA ALA A 343 2.54 -12.91 4.40
C ALA A 343 3.84 -13.67 4.07
N ALA A 344 5.01 -13.05 4.27
CA ALA A 344 6.29 -13.72 4.12
C ALA A 344 6.43 -14.90 5.10
N ASP A 345 6.09 -14.71 6.38
CA ASP A 345 6.16 -15.79 7.38
C ASP A 345 5.20 -16.96 7.08
N GLN A 346 4.00 -16.67 6.54
CA GLN A 346 3.07 -17.69 6.06
C GLN A 346 3.67 -18.51 4.91
N ILE A 347 4.26 -17.84 3.91
CA ILE A 347 4.92 -18.51 2.78
C ILE A 347 6.12 -19.33 3.25
N ILE A 348 6.95 -18.80 4.15
CA ILE A 348 8.11 -19.52 4.69
C ILE A 348 7.68 -20.83 5.35
N ALA A 349 6.70 -20.79 6.24
CA ALA A 349 6.20 -22.00 6.90
C ALA A 349 5.68 -23.02 5.87
N ARG A 350 4.80 -22.57 4.97
CA ARG A 350 4.18 -23.44 3.96
C ARG A 350 5.18 -24.02 2.96
N SER A 351 6.18 -23.24 2.54
CA SER A 351 7.24 -23.69 1.64
C SER A 351 8.09 -24.82 2.23
N ARG A 352 8.14 -24.91 3.57
CA ARG A 352 8.84 -25.95 4.34
C ARG A 352 7.92 -27.09 4.79
N GLY A 353 6.66 -27.10 4.36
CA GLY A 353 5.66 -28.08 4.78
C GLY A 353 5.21 -27.93 6.24
N LEU A 354 5.44 -26.76 6.85
CA LEU A 354 5.03 -26.46 8.22
C LEU A 354 3.68 -25.74 8.26
N ALA A 355 2.93 -25.97 9.33
CA ALA A 355 1.71 -25.20 9.61
C ALA A 355 2.09 -23.74 9.93
N PRO A 356 1.49 -22.75 9.25
CA PRO A 356 1.80 -21.36 9.52
C PRO A 356 1.14 -20.88 10.81
N VAL A 357 1.83 -20.01 11.55
CA VAL A 357 1.32 -19.41 12.79
C VAL A 357 0.43 -18.23 12.46
N GLN A 358 -0.75 -18.17 13.09
CA GLN A 358 -1.63 -17.01 12.97
C GLN A 358 -0.98 -15.77 13.57
N ALA A 359 -1.03 -14.66 12.84
CA ALA A 359 -0.48 -13.38 13.28
C ALA A 359 -1.42 -12.24 12.88
N LEU A 360 -1.58 -11.28 13.78
CA LEU A 360 -2.32 -10.06 13.54
C LEU A 360 -1.34 -8.89 13.43
N PRO A 361 -1.58 -7.92 12.53
CA PRO A 361 -0.73 -6.76 12.39
C PRO A 361 -0.99 -5.76 13.53
N GLU A 362 -0.13 -4.76 13.63
CA GLU A 362 -0.36 -3.51 14.36
C GLU A 362 -0.14 -2.31 13.44
N SER A 363 -0.73 -1.15 13.79
CA SER A 363 -0.51 0.09 13.03
C SER A 363 -0.22 1.26 13.94
N VAL A 364 0.62 2.15 13.43
CA VAL A 364 0.98 3.44 14.02
C VAL A 364 0.84 4.46 12.88
N CYS A 365 0.16 5.56 13.13
CA CYS A 365 0.01 6.67 12.20
C CYS A 365 0.35 7.96 12.93
N HIS A 366 1.27 8.74 12.37
CA HIS A 366 1.60 10.08 12.83
C HIS A 366 0.92 11.07 11.90
N VAL A 367 0.27 12.08 12.48
CA VAL A 367 -0.31 13.20 11.73
C VAL A 367 -0.09 14.51 12.46
N TYR A 368 0.16 15.58 11.71
CA TYR A 368 0.14 16.94 12.23
C TYR A 368 -1.29 17.44 12.35
N THR A 369 -1.64 17.89 13.55
CA THR A 369 -2.93 18.53 13.84
C THR A 369 -2.83 20.04 13.77
N ASP A 370 -1.62 20.60 13.88
CA ASP A 370 -1.32 21.98 13.54
C ASP A 370 0.15 22.19 13.18
N VAL A 371 0.48 23.35 12.62
CA VAL A 371 1.76 23.64 11.96
C VAL A 371 2.58 24.68 12.71
N ASP A 372 1.93 25.67 13.34
CA ASP A 372 2.57 26.75 14.09
C ASP A 372 1.69 27.27 15.26
N PRO A 373 1.95 26.88 16.52
CA PRO A 373 2.97 25.90 16.92
C PRO A 373 2.67 24.52 16.33
N LEU A 374 3.72 23.75 16.07
CA LEU A 374 3.59 22.38 15.56
C LEU A 374 2.90 21.51 16.61
N GLU A 375 1.80 20.87 16.24
CA GLU A 375 1.09 19.90 17.08
C GLU A 375 0.89 18.62 16.29
N ALA A 376 0.99 17.48 16.93
CA ALA A 376 0.82 16.18 16.30
C ALA A 376 -0.13 15.28 17.10
N MET A 377 -0.58 14.22 16.43
CA MET A 377 -1.31 13.12 17.03
C MET A 377 -0.75 11.81 16.51
N ARG A 378 -0.53 10.86 17.41
CA ARG A 378 -0.23 9.46 17.06
C ARG A 378 -1.47 8.60 17.27
N ILE A 379 -1.82 7.82 16.26
CA ILE A 379 -2.93 6.86 16.30
C ILE A 379 -2.35 5.45 16.27
N ASP A 380 -2.57 4.70 17.33
CA ASP A 380 -2.15 3.31 17.49
C ASP A 380 -3.36 2.39 17.32
N ALA A 381 -3.24 1.35 16.50
CA ALA A 381 -4.26 0.31 16.35
C ALA A 381 -3.67 -1.07 16.63
N GLN A 382 -4.34 -1.80 17.53
CA GLN A 382 -3.99 -3.15 17.95
C GLN A 382 -5.17 -4.09 17.76
N TYR A 383 -4.88 -5.37 17.55
CA TYR A 383 -5.88 -6.37 17.22
C TYR A 383 -5.68 -7.64 18.03
N ARG A 384 -6.79 -8.32 18.32
CA ARG A 384 -6.79 -9.62 18.97
C ARG A 384 -7.93 -10.47 18.43
N VAL A 385 -7.70 -11.78 18.36
CA VAL A 385 -8.75 -12.77 18.08
C VAL A 385 -9.57 -12.97 19.35
N ARG A 386 -10.89 -12.83 19.24
CA ARG A 386 -11.86 -13.16 20.30
C ARG A 386 -12.15 -14.67 20.27
N GLY A 387 -12.65 -15.22 21.37
CA GLY A 387 -12.91 -16.67 21.49
C GLY A 387 -13.87 -17.27 20.46
N ASP A 388 -14.63 -16.46 19.74
CA ASP A 388 -15.51 -16.85 18.63
C ASP A 388 -14.86 -16.69 17.24
N GLY A 389 -13.56 -16.41 17.18
CA GLY A 389 -12.80 -16.24 15.95
C GLY A 389 -12.85 -14.84 15.33
N LEU A 390 -13.69 -13.92 15.85
CA LEU A 390 -13.73 -12.56 15.33
C LEU A 390 -12.53 -11.74 15.77
N ILE A 391 -12.00 -10.93 14.87
CA ILE A 391 -10.93 -9.99 15.19
C ILE A 391 -11.54 -8.72 15.77
N THR A 392 -11.07 -8.33 16.95
CA THR A 392 -11.43 -7.06 17.61
C THR A 392 -10.31 -6.05 17.43
N GLN A 393 -10.66 -4.76 17.43
CA GLN A 393 -9.73 -3.64 17.30
C GLN A 393 -9.76 -2.78 18.55
N ALA A 394 -8.59 -2.33 18.99
CA ALA A 394 -8.43 -1.24 19.95
C ALA A 394 -7.65 -0.11 19.27
N VAL A 395 -8.21 1.10 19.30
CA VAL A 395 -7.57 2.32 18.77
C VAL A 395 -7.27 3.26 19.92
N ARG A 396 -6.04 3.79 19.97
CA ARG A 396 -5.64 4.83 20.93
C ARG A 396 -5.10 6.03 20.17
N GLN A 397 -5.49 7.22 20.63
CA GLN A 397 -4.98 8.49 20.11
C GLN A 397 -4.15 9.16 21.20
N HIS A 398 -2.96 9.59 20.82
CA HIS A 398 -2.00 10.27 21.69
C HIS A 398 -1.73 11.64 21.09
N GLU A 399 -2.25 12.68 21.74
CA GLU A 399 -1.99 14.05 21.34
C GLU A 399 -0.63 14.49 21.85
N ASP A 400 0.12 15.18 21.00
CA ASP A 400 1.43 15.74 21.32
C ASP A 400 1.45 17.23 20.92
N PRO A 401 1.33 18.15 21.89
CA PRO A 401 1.36 19.58 21.62
C PRO A 401 2.76 20.11 21.31
N GLN A 402 3.82 19.29 21.48
CA GLN A 402 5.21 19.68 21.26
C GLN A 402 6.02 18.50 20.67
N PRO A 403 5.69 18.04 19.45
CA PRO A 403 6.37 16.92 18.82
C PRO A 403 7.86 17.24 18.58
N ARG A 404 8.72 16.25 18.80
CA ARG A 404 10.20 16.35 18.76
C ARG A 404 10.81 15.50 17.64
N GLY A 405 10.03 15.21 16.60
CA GLY A 405 10.48 14.46 15.43
C GLY A 405 10.29 12.94 15.52
N GLU A 406 9.37 12.48 16.37
CA GLU A 406 8.98 11.08 16.51
C GLU A 406 8.51 10.48 15.18
N ASP A 407 7.81 11.27 14.37
CA ASP A 407 7.33 10.92 13.03
C ASP A 407 8.47 10.71 12.03
N GLN A 408 9.49 11.58 12.07
CA GLN A 408 10.70 11.44 11.25
C GLN A 408 11.53 10.24 11.70
N ALA A 409 11.65 10.03 13.00
CA ALA A 409 12.34 8.86 13.55
C ALA A 409 11.62 7.56 13.14
N TRP A 410 10.28 7.55 13.21
CA TRP A 410 9.45 6.44 12.72
C TRP A 410 9.68 6.19 11.23
N LEU A 411 9.64 7.23 10.38
CA LEU A 411 9.85 7.07 8.94
C LEU A 411 11.26 6.56 8.62
N ARG A 412 12.29 7.10 9.29
CA ARG A 412 13.68 6.63 9.15
C ARG A 412 13.80 5.15 9.53
N GLY A 413 13.27 4.74 10.67
CA GLY A 413 13.30 3.34 11.10
C GLY A 413 12.58 2.41 10.12
N MET A 414 11.39 2.81 9.67
CA MET A 414 10.60 2.07 8.68
C MET A 414 11.36 1.92 7.36
N THR A 415 11.91 3.00 6.79
CA THR A 415 12.67 2.96 5.53
C THR A 415 13.97 2.18 5.65
N GLN A 416 14.69 2.33 6.77
CA GLN A 416 15.90 1.54 7.06
C GLN A 416 15.58 0.04 7.10
N GLU A 417 14.42 -0.34 7.65
CA GLU A 417 14.00 -1.74 7.69
C GLU A 417 13.82 -2.31 6.28
N ILE A 418 13.16 -1.59 5.36
CA ILE A 418 12.76 -2.15 4.05
C ILE A 418 13.80 -1.95 2.94
N LEU A 419 14.65 -0.95 3.05
CA LEU A 419 15.61 -0.56 2.01
C LEU A 419 17.06 -0.68 2.49
N GLY A 420 17.28 -0.88 3.80
CA GLY A 420 18.59 -1.03 4.42
C GLY A 420 19.43 0.24 4.40
N ALA A 421 18.83 1.38 4.05
CA ALA A 421 19.50 2.66 4.01
C ALA A 421 19.90 3.06 5.44
N GLY A 422 21.16 2.77 5.80
CA GLY A 422 21.90 3.66 6.68
C GLY A 422 21.94 5.02 6.00
N THR A 423 21.64 6.07 6.76
CA THR A 423 21.75 7.47 6.38
C THR A 423 22.83 7.68 5.31
N ALA A 424 22.45 8.14 4.12
CA ALA A 424 23.36 8.95 3.34
C ALA A 424 23.63 10.18 4.23
N GLY A 425 24.72 10.12 4.98
CA GLY A 425 25.23 11.23 5.76
C GLY A 425 25.88 12.24 4.82
N GLY A 426 25.68 13.51 5.13
CA GLY A 426 26.19 14.67 4.42
C GLY A 426 25.30 15.87 4.71
#